data_AF-A0A7T8HEC8-F1
#
_entry.id   AF-A0A7T8HEC8-F1
#
_cell.length_a   1.000
_cell.length_b   1.000
_cell.length_c   1.000
_cell.angle_alpha   90.00
_cell.angle_beta   90.00
_cell.angle_gamma   90.00
#
_symmetry.space_group_name_H-M   'P 1'
#
loop_
_entity.id
_entity.type
_entity.pdbx_description
1 polymer ?
#
loop_
_entity_poly.entity_id
_entity_poly.type
_entity_poly.pdbx_seq_one_letter_code
_entity_poly.pdbx_strand_id
1 'polypeptide(L)'
;MASQRDTRVAIRALLDARKTPTEISNQLGVTRHTVYTVKKSESVERNPGSGRMAKLDPEGFKKVAQATPLKSMRAHARELGVSPMTVHRTPCEGGEATFNRQDEETHLQRCKALLNDMKKDKWPPYSPDANPLDYTFWVHVERKACNLKATVKEHWDAMTEGTSGTPVGLSGAA
;
A
#
# COMPACT_ATOMS: atom_id res chain seq x y z
N MET A 1 -31.52 15.39 -0.23
CA MET A 1 -30.95 16.10 0.93
C MET A 1 -30.31 17.38 0.43
N ALA A 2 -30.64 18.54 1.00
CA ALA A 2 -30.01 19.81 0.61
C ALA A 2 -28.50 19.75 0.87
N SER A 3 -27.69 20.40 0.03
CA SER A 3 -26.25 20.46 0.24
C SER A 3 -25.97 21.24 1.53
N GLN A 4 -24.91 20.88 2.27
CA GLN A 4 -24.49 21.64 3.46
C GLN A 4 -24.23 23.12 3.13
N ARG A 5 -23.81 23.41 1.88
CA ARG A 5 -23.63 24.77 1.38
C ARG A 5 -24.97 25.53 1.35
N ASP A 6 -26.01 24.93 0.80
CA ASP A 6 -27.34 25.53 0.67
C ASP A 6 -27.92 25.85 2.05
N THR A 7 -27.77 24.95 3.03
CA THR A 7 -28.19 25.21 4.40
C THR A 7 -27.48 26.41 5.02
N ARG A 8 -26.17 26.58 4.82
CA ARG A 8 -25.42 27.74 5.36
C ARG A 8 -25.82 29.05 4.69
N VAL A 9 -26.08 29.02 3.38
CA VAL A 9 -26.60 30.18 2.64
C VAL A 9 -27.97 30.59 3.16
N ALA A 10 -28.88 29.62 3.36
CA ALA A 10 -30.20 29.88 3.93
C ALA A 10 -30.12 30.46 5.35
N ILE A 11 -29.24 29.92 6.21
CA ILE A 11 -29.04 30.45 7.56
C ILE A 11 -28.60 31.93 7.52
N ARG A 12 -27.67 32.30 6.63
CA ARG A 12 -27.20 33.68 6.50
C ARG A 12 -28.30 34.63 6.04
N ALA A 13 -29.03 34.25 5.00
CA ALA A 13 -30.15 35.05 4.51
C ALA A 13 -31.19 35.33 5.62
N LEU A 14 -31.45 34.36 6.50
CA LEU A 14 -32.35 34.53 7.64
C LEU A 14 -31.75 35.39 8.77
N LEU A 15 -30.43 35.32 9.00
CA LEU A 15 -29.74 36.21 9.94
C LEU A 15 -29.74 37.66 9.45
N ASP A 16 -29.56 37.88 8.15
CA ASP A 16 -29.63 39.21 7.52
C ASP A 16 -31.05 39.78 7.61
N ALA A 17 -32.07 38.93 7.51
CA ALA A 17 -33.47 39.26 7.79
C ALA A 17 -33.79 39.42 9.29
N ARG A 18 -32.77 39.49 10.17
CA ARG A 18 -32.89 39.70 11.63
C ARG A 18 -33.69 38.64 12.39
N LYS A 19 -33.85 37.43 11.84
CA LYS A 19 -34.51 36.33 12.57
C LYS A 19 -33.67 35.85 13.75
N THR A 20 -34.34 35.36 14.80
CA THR A 20 -33.63 34.81 15.96
C THR A 20 -33.06 33.42 15.64
N PRO A 21 -31.92 33.02 16.24
CA PRO A 21 -31.35 31.68 16.00
C PRO A 21 -32.32 30.52 16.28
N THR A 22 -33.25 30.70 17.22
CA THR A 22 -34.29 29.71 17.54
C THR A 22 -35.31 29.55 16.41
N GLU A 23 -35.78 30.66 15.83
CA GLU A 23 -36.68 30.64 14.66
C GLU A 23 -36.01 29.97 13.45
N ILE A 24 -34.75 30.31 13.20
CA ILE A 24 -33.97 29.72 12.10
C ILE A 24 -33.82 28.20 12.29
N SER A 25 -33.52 27.77 13.52
CA SER A 25 -33.37 26.36 13.88
C SER A 25 -34.67 25.58 13.62
N ASN A 26 -35.81 26.12 14.06
CA ASN A 26 -37.12 25.51 13.85
C ASN A 26 -37.53 25.50 12.37
N GLN A 27 -37.25 26.58 11.64
CA GLN A 27 -37.64 26.73 10.22
C GLN A 27 -36.85 25.78 9.30
N LEU A 28 -35.55 25.60 9.54
CA LEU A 28 -34.68 24.79 8.68
C LEU A 28 -34.46 23.36 9.20
N GLY A 29 -34.99 23.01 10.37
CA GLY A 29 -34.77 21.70 11.01
C GLY A 29 -33.30 21.46 11.39
N VAL A 30 -32.54 22.52 11.67
CA VAL A 30 -31.11 22.45 12.03
C VAL A 30 -30.92 22.71 13.51
N THR A 31 -29.86 22.17 14.11
CA THR A 31 -29.55 22.46 15.52
C THR A 31 -29.15 23.93 15.72
N ARG A 32 -29.53 24.53 16.85
CA ARG A 32 -29.09 25.89 17.23
C ARG A 32 -27.57 26.05 17.21
N HIS A 33 -26.83 25.01 17.59
CA HIS A 33 -25.35 25.01 17.56
C HIS A 33 -24.81 25.25 16.14
N THR A 34 -25.42 24.64 15.12
CA THR A 34 -25.09 24.89 13.71
C THR A 34 -25.35 26.35 13.34
N VAL A 35 -26.48 26.93 13.75
CA VAL A 35 -26.81 28.35 13.50
C VAL A 35 -25.76 29.27 14.12
N TYR A 36 -25.38 29.05 15.38
CA TYR A 36 -24.33 29.83 16.04
C TYR A 36 -22.95 29.66 15.40
N THR A 37 -22.61 28.45 14.97
CA THR A 37 -21.35 28.17 14.26
C THR A 37 -21.29 28.96 12.94
N VAL A 38 -22.39 28.96 12.18
CA VAL A 38 -22.50 29.72 10.91
C VAL A 38 -22.48 31.22 11.16
N LYS A 39 -23.16 31.70 12.20
CA LYS A 39 -23.13 33.10 12.63
C LYS A 39 -21.72 33.56 13.02
N LYS A 40 -20.93 32.70 13.66
CA LYS A 40 -19.54 32.99 14.06
C LYS A 40 -18.57 32.91 12.89
N SER A 41 -18.83 32.05 11.90
CA SER A 41 -18.00 31.95 10.70
C SER A 41 -18.30 33.10 9.73
N GLU A 42 -17.29 33.87 9.36
CA GLU A 42 -17.42 34.96 8.38
C GLU A 42 -17.57 34.47 6.94
N SER A 43 -17.02 33.31 6.59
CA SER A 43 -17.14 32.70 5.25
C SER A 43 -18.27 31.65 5.14
N VAL A 44 -19.01 31.69 4.02
CA VAL A 44 -20.06 30.69 3.69
C VAL A 44 -19.42 29.33 3.47
N GLU A 45 -18.26 29.34 2.83
CA GLU A 45 -17.50 28.15 2.53
C GLU A 45 -16.90 27.56 3.80
N ARG A 46 -16.74 26.25 3.85
CA ARG A 46 -15.85 25.67 4.85
C ARG A 46 -14.45 26.00 4.41
N ASN A 47 -13.69 26.68 5.28
CA ASN A 47 -12.25 26.66 5.12
C ASN A 47 -11.85 25.17 5.11
N PRO A 48 -11.16 24.69 4.06
CA PRO A 48 -10.61 23.35 4.09
C PRO A 48 -9.85 23.24 5.41
N GLY A 49 -10.08 22.15 6.14
CA GLY A 49 -9.39 21.94 7.40
C GLY A 49 -7.89 22.12 7.19
N SER A 50 -7.14 22.41 8.26
CA SER A 50 -5.67 22.56 8.23
C SER A 50 -4.95 21.22 7.94
N GLY A 51 -5.51 20.39 7.05
CA GLY A 51 -4.88 19.22 6.51
C GLY A 51 -3.48 19.60 6.06
N ARG A 52 -2.49 18.81 6.50
CA ARG A 52 -1.10 19.03 6.14
C ARG A 52 -1.02 19.05 4.62
N MET A 53 -0.50 20.15 4.05
CA MET A 53 -0.32 20.25 2.60
C MET A 53 0.46 19.03 2.11
N ALA A 54 0.00 18.43 1.03
CA ALA A 54 0.69 17.30 0.41
C ALA A 54 2.09 17.77 0.00
N LYS A 55 3.13 17.12 0.53
CA LYS A 55 4.53 17.42 0.19
C LYS A 55 4.94 16.89 -1.18
N LEU A 56 4.06 16.13 -1.83
CA LEU A 56 4.34 15.44 -3.08
C LEU A 56 3.35 15.91 -4.13
N ASP A 57 3.88 16.38 -5.25
CA ASP A 57 3.11 16.62 -6.47
C ASP A 57 2.61 15.26 -7.02
N PRO A 58 1.29 15.01 -7.02
CA PRO A 58 0.74 13.74 -7.48
C PRO A 58 1.09 13.45 -8.94
N GLU A 59 1.13 14.48 -9.79
CA GLU A 59 1.42 14.33 -11.21
C GLU A 59 2.89 13.99 -11.46
N GLY A 60 3.80 14.69 -10.77
CA GLY A 60 5.23 14.39 -10.79
C GLY A 60 5.54 12.97 -10.34
N PHE A 61 4.90 12.51 -9.26
CA PHE A 61 5.05 11.12 -8.81
C PHE A 61 4.58 10.11 -9.87
N LYS A 62 3.41 10.37 -10.48
CA LYS A 62 2.84 9.50 -11.52
C LYS A 62 3.77 9.35 -12.72
N LYS A 63 4.38 10.45 -13.18
CA LYS A 63 5.36 10.43 -14.29
C LYS A 63 6.59 9.59 -13.95
N VAL A 64 7.15 9.74 -12.76
CA VAL A 64 8.35 8.99 -12.31
C VAL A 64 8.03 7.49 -12.13
N ALA A 65 6.88 7.18 -11.54
CA ALA A 65 6.44 5.79 -11.36
C ALA A 65 6.19 5.10 -12.70
N GLN A 66 5.55 5.79 -13.67
CA GLN A 66 5.31 5.25 -15.01
C GLN A 66 6.59 5.08 -15.83
N ALA A 67 7.57 5.98 -15.69
CA ALA A 67 8.83 5.88 -16.40
C ALA A 67 9.68 4.69 -15.93
N THR A 68 9.53 4.27 -14.66
CA THR A 68 10.35 3.21 -14.08
C THR A 68 9.53 2.25 -13.21
N PRO A 69 8.64 1.43 -13.82
CA PRO A 69 7.67 0.62 -13.09
C PRO A 69 8.31 -0.50 -12.24
N LEU A 70 9.54 -0.91 -12.55
CA LEU A 70 10.26 -1.97 -11.83
C LEU A 70 10.99 -1.47 -10.57
N LYS A 71 11.04 -0.16 -10.35
CA LYS A 71 11.69 0.40 -9.15
C LYS A 71 10.77 0.23 -7.94
N SER A 72 11.37 -0.11 -6.80
CA SER A 72 10.62 -0.14 -5.53
C SER A 72 10.13 1.25 -5.13
N MET A 73 9.03 1.33 -4.36
CA MET A 73 8.55 2.59 -3.80
C MET A 73 9.59 3.32 -2.96
N ARG A 74 10.50 2.60 -2.29
CA ARG A 74 11.63 3.20 -1.56
C ARG A 74 12.62 3.89 -2.51
N ALA A 75 12.86 3.33 -3.68
CA ALA A 75 13.73 3.94 -4.69
C ALA A 75 13.10 5.23 -5.23
N HIS A 76 11.81 5.22 -5.55
CA HIS A 76 11.09 6.43 -5.93
C HIS A 76 11.08 7.50 -4.82
N ALA A 77 10.94 7.09 -3.56
CA ALA A 77 10.99 8.00 -2.43
C ALA A 77 12.35 8.72 -2.32
N ARG A 78 13.46 7.99 -2.53
CA ARG A 78 14.81 8.56 -2.56
C ARG A 78 14.99 9.54 -3.72
N GLU A 79 14.51 9.17 -4.91
CA GLU A 79 14.59 10.00 -6.12
C GLU A 79 13.81 11.31 -6.00
N LEU A 80 12.68 11.27 -5.30
CA LEU A 80 11.80 12.42 -5.06
C LEU A 80 12.14 13.20 -3.78
N GLY A 81 13.13 12.75 -3.00
CA GLY A 81 13.51 13.40 -1.74
C GLY A 81 12.41 13.38 -0.67
N VAL A 82 11.50 12.40 -0.72
CA VAL A 82 10.38 12.26 0.22
C VAL A 82 10.51 11.02 1.09
N SER A 83 9.81 11.00 2.23
CA SER A 83 9.71 9.79 3.04
C SER A 83 8.98 8.68 2.27
N PRO A 84 9.40 7.40 2.38
CA PRO A 84 8.65 6.27 1.82
C PRO A 84 7.19 6.25 2.26
N MET A 85 6.90 6.71 3.49
CA MET A 85 5.54 6.82 4.02
C MET A 85 4.71 7.86 3.26
N THR A 86 5.33 8.95 2.79
CA THR A 86 4.65 9.95 1.96
C THR A 86 4.22 9.32 0.64
N VAL A 87 5.11 8.55 0.00
CA VAL A 87 4.80 7.86 -1.26
C VAL A 87 3.64 6.86 -1.09
N HIS A 88 3.61 6.11 0.02
CA HIS A 88 2.50 5.21 0.34
C HIS A 88 1.17 5.91 0.63
N ARG A 89 1.22 7.14 1.15
CA ARG A 89 0.02 7.91 1.53
C ARG A 89 -0.55 8.74 0.39
N THR A 90 0.23 9.00 -0.66
CA THR A 90 -0.26 9.70 -1.84
C THR A 90 -1.33 8.84 -2.48
N PRO A 91 -2.59 9.30 -2.53
CA PRO A 91 -3.65 8.57 -3.20
C PRO A 91 -3.25 8.42 -4.66
N CYS A 92 -3.16 7.18 -5.15
CA CYS A 92 -3.17 6.95 -6.58
C CYS A 92 -4.58 7.31 -7.07
N GLU A 93 -4.82 8.56 -7.45
CA GLU A 93 -6.15 9.05 -7.88
C GLU A 93 -6.66 8.44 -9.21
N GLY A 94 -6.01 7.40 -9.73
CA GLY A 94 -6.61 6.48 -10.69
C GLY A 94 -6.81 5.16 -9.97
N GLY A 95 -8.05 4.86 -9.58
CA GLY A 95 -8.42 3.68 -8.82
C GLY A 95 -8.01 2.39 -9.51
N GLU A 96 -6.80 1.96 -9.24
CA GLU A 96 -6.32 0.61 -9.38
C GLU A 96 -5.09 0.53 -8.48
N ALA A 97 -5.24 -0.12 -7.34
CA ALA A 97 -4.14 -0.51 -6.47
C ALA A 97 -3.29 -1.59 -7.16
N THR A 98 -2.86 -1.35 -8.41
CA THR A 98 -2.17 -2.32 -9.27
C THR A 98 -0.73 -2.56 -8.85
N PHE A 99 -0.20 -1.81 -7.89
CA PHE A 99 1.14 -2.08 -7.35
C PHE A 99 1.24 -3.42 -6.59
N ASN A 100 0.12 -4.00 -6.13
CA ASN A 100 0.12 -5.37 -5.57
C ASN A 100 -0.27 -6.45 -6.59
N ARG A 101 -0.79 -6.10 -7.77
CA ARG A 101 -1.34 -7.09 -8.72
C ARG A 101 -0.24 -7.79 -9.53
N GLN A 102 0.88 -7.12 -9.79
CA GLN A 102 2.07 -7.77 -10.38
C GLN A 102 2.78 -8.71 -9.40
N ASP A 103 2.73 -8.41 -8.09
CA ASP A 103 3.23 -9.33 -7.07
C ASP A 103 2.34 -10.58 -6.96
N GLU A 104 1.02 -10.44 -7.11
CA GLU A 104 0.12 -11.61 -7.14
C GLU A 104 0.33 -12.48 -8.37
N GLU A 105 0.53 -11.90 -9.57
CA GLU A 105 0.76 -12.68 -10.78
C GLU A 105 2.13 -13.37 -10.77
N THR A 106 3.18 -12.69 -10.32
CA THR A 106 4.50 -13.31 -10.13
C THR A 106 4.50 -14.34 -9.00
N HIS A 107 3.71 -14.15 -7.95
CA HIS A 107 3.53 -15.13 -6.87
C HIS A 107 2.78 -16.37 -7.36
N LEU A 108 1.67 -16.21 -8.08
CA LEU A 108 0.91 -17.32 -8.68
C LEU A 108 1.76 -18.08 -9.69
N GLN A 109 2.56 -17.39 -10.52
CA GLN A 109 3.49 -18.06 -11.43
C GLN A 109 4.59 -18.83 -10.68
N ARG A 110 5.15 -18.27 -9.60
CA ARG A 110 6.11 -18.99 -8.73
C ARG A 110 5.48 -20.20 -8.06
N CYS A 111 4.25 -20.09 -7.53
CA CYS A 111 3.51 -21.21 -6.95
C CYS A 111 3.21 -22.29 -7.99
N LYS A 112 2.84 -21.90 -9.21
CA LYS A 112 2.58 -22.83 -10.32
C LYS A 112 3.86 -23.55 -10.77
N ALA A 113 5.00 -22.84 -10.83
CA ALA A 113 6.29 -23.45 -11.12
C ALA A 113 6.73 -24.44 -10.03
N LEU A 114 6.58 -24.07 -8.75
CA LEU A 114 6.86 -24.97 -7.62
C LEU A 114 5.95 -26.22 -7.63
N LEU A 115 4.67 -26.06 -7.96
CA LEU A 115 3.74 -27.18 -8.09
C LEU A 115 4.10 -28.11 -9.25
N ASN A 116 4.58 -27.56 -10.36
CA ASN A 116 5.03 -28.36 -11.51
C ASN A 116 6.35 -29.10 -11.24
N ASP A 117 7.27 -28.50 -10.46
CA ASP A 117 8.55 -29.12 -10.07
C ASP A 117 8.37 -30.22 -9.02
N MET A 118 7.25 -30.23 -8.30
CA MET A 118 6.88 -31.34 -7.41
C MET A 118 6.46 -32.56 -8.23
N LYS A 119 7.45 -33.38 -8.62
CA LYS A 119 7.25 -34.69 -9.23
C LYS A 119 6.18 -35.50 -8.47
N LYS A 120 5.33 -36.20 -9.23
CA LYS A 120 4.18 -37.00 -8.71
C LYS A 120 4.55 -38.02 -7.64
N ASP A 121 5.78 -38.50 -7.64
CA ASP A 121 6.34 -39.46 -6.66
C ASP A 121 6.55 -38.87 -5.25
N LYS A 122 6.58 -37.54 -5.10
CA LYS A 122 6.71 -36.86 -3.80
C LYS A 122 5.37 -36.52 -3.14
N TRP A 123 4.26 -36.85 -3.80
CA TRP A 123 2.91 -36.64 -3.29
C TRP A 123 2.57 -37.74 -2.28
N PRO A 124 1.90 -37.40 -1.15
CA PRO A 124 1.45 -38.40 -0.21
C PRO A 124 0.47 -39.38 -0.89
N PRO A 125 0.55 -40.69 -0.62
CA PRO A 125 -0.19 -41.73 -1.35
C PRO A 125 -1.73 -41.67 -1.21
N TYR A 126 -2.28 -40.74 -0.41
CA TYR A 126 -3.71 -40.68 -0.07
C TYR A 126 -4.40 -39.32 -0.28
N SER A 127 -3.84 -38.41 -1.08
CA SER A 127 -4.57 -37.18 -1.48
C SER A 127 -4.98 -37.22 -2.96
N PRO A 128 -6.07 -37.94 -3.31
CA PRO A 128 -6.58 -37.98 -4.68
C PRO A 128 -7.25 -36.68 -5.13
N ASP A 129 -7.55 -35.74 -4.22
CA ASP A 129 -8.02 -34.39 -4.53
C ASP A 129 -7.15 -33.35 -3.82
N ALA A 130 -6.24 -32.72 -4.57
CA ALA A 130 -5.53 -31.53 -4.11
C ALA A 130 -6.48 -30.34 -4.18
N ASN A 131 -7.42 -30.26 -3.23
CA ASN A 131 -8.23 -29.07 -3.08
C ASN A 131 -7.29 -27.93 -2.62
N PRO A 132 -7.13 -26.84 -3.39
CA PRO A 132 -6.27 -25.72 -2.99
C PRO A 132 -6.74 -25.03 -1.70
N LEU A 133 -7.93 -25.36 -1.21
CA LEU A 133 -8.50 -24.92 0.07
C LEU A 133 -8.20 -25.86 1.24
N ASP A 134 -7.58 -27.02 1.02
CA ASP A 134 -7.20 -27.90 2.12
C ASP A 134 -5.96 -27.35 2.83
N TYR A 135 -6.18 -26.81 4.03
CA TYR A 135 -5.12 -26.22 4.84
C TYR A 135 -4.02 -27.23 5.20
N THR A 136 -4.33 -28.53 5.26
CA THR A 136 -3.34 -29.58 5.58
C THR A 136 -2.33 -29.79 4.45
N PHE A 137 -2.75 -29.54 3.20
CA PHE A 137 -1.87 -29.54 2.03
C PHE A 137 -0.82 -28.43 2.13
N TRP A 138 -1.25 -27.20 2.47
CA TRP A 138 -0.34 -26.05 2.61
C TRP A 138 0.66 -26.24 3.75
N VAL A 139 0.27 -26.80 4.90
CA VAL A 139 1.21 -27.12 5.99
C VAL A 139 2.28 -28.13 5.54
N HIS A 140 1.92 -29.11 4.71
CA HIS A 140 2.89 -30.07 4.18
C HIS A 140 3.85 -29.44 3.15
N VAL A 141 3.32 -28.56 2.28
CA VAL A 141 4.11 -27.79 1.30
C VAL A 141 5.07 -26.84 2.03
N GLU A 142 4.60 -26.11 3.04
CA GLU A 142 5.44 -25.21 3.84
C GLU A 142 6.54 -25.97 4.59
N ARG A 143 6.21 -27.11 5.21
CA ARG A 143 7.20 -27.94 5.92
C ARG A 143 8.30 -28.44 4.97
N LYS A 144 7.93 -28.85 3.74
CA LYS A 144 8.90 -29.27 2.72
C LYS A 144 9.69 -28.10 2.13
N ALA A 145 9.06 -26.94 1.90
CA ALA A 145 9.72 -25.75 1.39
C ALA A 145 10.71 -25.16 2.41
N CYS A 146 10.40 -25.22 3.71
CA CYS A 146 11.31 -24.83 4.78
C CYS A 146 12.54 -25.73 4.85
N ASN A 147 12.37 -27.04 4.65
CA ASN A 147 13.52 -27.96 4.55
C ASN A 147 14.37 -27.65 3.31
N LEU A 148 13.76 -27.25 2.19
CA LEU A 148 14.48 -26.84 0.98
C LEU A 148 15.37 -25.61 1.24
N LYS A 149 14.85 -24.62 1.98
CA LYS A 149 15.60 -23.41 2.36
C LYS A 149 16.85 -23.72 3.20
N ALA A 150 16.78 -24.71 4.09
CA ALA A 150 17.94 -25.15 4.87
C ALA A 150 19.04 -25.73 3.95
N THR A 151 18.67 -26.67 3.05
CA THR A 151 19.62 -27.26 2.08
C THR A 151 20.22 -26.24 1.10
N VAL A 152 19.43 -25.28 0.60
CA VAL A 152 19.94 -24.24 -0.31
C VAL A 152 20.92 -23.31 0.42
N LYS A 153 20.65 -23.00 1.69
CA LYS A 153 21.56 -22.21 2.52
C LYS A 153 22.87 -22.96 2.79
N GLU A 154 22.80 -24.22 3.17
CA GLU A 154 24.00 -25.06 3.39
C GLU A 154 24.84 -25.19 2.11
N HIS A 155 24.19 -25.35 0.94
CA HIS A 155 24.90 -25.41 -0.34
C HIS A 155 25.56 -24.08 -0.70
N TRP A 156 24.90 -22.95 -0.39
CA TRP A 156 25.47 -21.62 -0.60
C TRP A 156 26.66 -21.35 0.33
N ASP A 157 26.54 -21.72 1.61
CA ASP A 157 27.61 -21.57 2.60
C ASP A 157 28.84 -22.42 2.21
N ALA A 158 28.62 -23.66 1.75
CA ALA A 158 29.70 -24.54 1.24
C ALA A 158 30.43 -23.98 0.01
N MET A 159 29.73 -23.28 -0.89
CA MET A 159 30.37 -22.60 -2.03
C MET A 159 31.23 -21.41 -1.56
N THR A 160 30.87 -20.74 -0.46
CA THR A 160 31.61 -19.58 0.03
C THR A 160 32.84 -19.94 0.86
N GLU A 161 32.87 -21.09 1.53
CA GLU A 161 34.01 -21.51 2.38
C GLU A 161 35.22 -22.01 1.58
N GLY A 162 35.07 -22.39 0.30
CA GLY A 162 36.15 -22.90 -0.54
C GLY A 162 37.11 -21.85 -1.13
N THR A 163 36.92 -20.56 -0.82
CA THR A 163 37.67 -19.45 -1.48
C THR A 163 38.70 -18.76 -0.57
N SER A 164 38.95 -19.29 0.63
CA SER A 164 39.99 -18.80 1.54
C SER A 164 41.36 -19.41 1.19
N GLY A 165 41.92 -18.90 0.09
CA GLY A 165 43.34 -18.69 -0.16
C GLY A 165 44.34 -19.74 0.32
N THR A 166 44.80 -20.59 -0.60
CA THR A 166 46.16 -21.13 -0.53
C THR A 166 47.13 -19.99 -0.90
N PRO A 167 47.97 -19.47 0.02
CA PRO A 167 48.96 -18.47 -0.34
C PRO A 167 50.00 -19.13 -1.26
N VAL A 168 50.01 -18.72 -2.53
CA VAL A 168 51.05 -19.12 -3.49
C VAL A 168 52.35 -18.45 -3.05
N GLY A 169 53.19 -19.22 -2.37
CA GLY A 169 54.55 -18.83 -2.04
C GLY A 169 55.35 -18.62 -3.32
N LEU A 170 55.57 -17.35 -3.68
CA LEU A 170 56.54 -16.93 -4.68
C LEU A 170 57.94 -17.20 -4.14
N SER A 171 58.43 -18.41 -4.37
CA SER A 171 59.84 -18.76 -4.24
C SER A 171 60.61 -18.08 -5.38
N GLY A 172 61.54 -17.22 -4.99
CA GLY A 172 62.46 -16.55 -5.91
C GLY A 172 63.37 -17.53 -6.65
N ALA A 173 63.89 -17.06 -7.78
CA ALA A 173 65.08 -17.59 -8.41
C ALA A 173 65.95 -16.41 -8.86
N ALA A 174 67.23 -16.57 -8.57
CA ALA A 174 68.33 -15.62 -8.65
C ALA A 174 68.79 -15.31 -10.08
#